data_AF-A0A2M9YL86-F1
#
_entry.id   AF-A0A2M9YL86-F1
#
_cell.length_a   1.000
_cell.length_b   1.000
_cell.length_c   1.000
_cell.angle_alpha   90.00
_cell.angle_beta   90.00
_cell.angle_gamma   90.00
#
_symmetry.space_group_name_H-M   'P 1'
#
loop_
_entity.id
_entity.type
_entity.pdbx_description
1 polymer ?
#
loop_
_entity_poly.entity_id
_entity_poly.type
_entity_poly.pdbx_seq_one_letter_code
_entity_poly.pdbx_strand_id
1 'polypeptide(L)'
;MQDKPSSTDLLEAIQDFLMKEVLPQFKDKDLLSYKTLVSWNMLGVISREIRSGEELLDKELTRLSKLLKKEVSFPATLDEKKNLANVWNFELRDKIREEKLSIENSEYWNHVKETVREKVEVTNPRFTTES
;
A
#
# COMPACT_ATOMS: atom_id res chain seq x y z
N MET A 1 2.87 -24.55 -15.53
CA MET A 1 2.02 -23.34 -15.54
C MET A 1 0.66 -23.75 -15.04
N GLN A 2 0.18 -23.17 -13.95
CA GLN A 2 -1.14 -23.48 -13.42
C GLN A 2 -2.09 -22.42 -13.99
N ASP A 3 -3.03 -22.84 -14.86
CA ASP A 3 -4.02 -22.00 -15.55
C ASP A 3 -5.12 -21.44 -14.61
N LYS A 4 -4.75 -21.01 -13.41
CA LYS A 4 -5.69 -20.44 -12.44
C LYS A 4 -5.60 -18.91 -12.46
N PRO A 5 -6.73 -18.20 -12.48
CA PRO A 5 -6.73 -16.74 -12.33
C PRO A 5 -6.08 -16.36 -10.99
N SER A 6 -5.27 -15.32 -11.02
CA SER A 6 -4.70 -14.72 -9.81
C SER A 6 -5.78 -14.06 -8.96
N SER A 7 -5.47 -13.78 -7.69
CA SER A 7 -6.37 -13.01 -6.82
C SER A 7 -6.75 -11.65 -7.43
N THR A 8 -5.83 -11.00 -8.13
CA THR A 8 -6.09 -9.72 -8.81
C THR A 8 -7.03 -9.89 -10.00
N ASP A 9 -6.90 -10.97 -10.76
CA ASP A 9 -7.82 -11.25 -11.88
C ASP A 9 -9.25 -11.51 -11.37
N LEU A 10 -9.38 -12.21 -10.25
CA LEU A 10 -10.67 -12.45 -9.60
C LEU A 10 -11.32 -11.16 -9.08
N LEU A 11 -10.55 -10.29 -8.44
CA LEU A 11 -11.03 -9.00 -7.95
C LEU A 11 -11.48 -8.09 -9.10
N GLU A 12 -10.73 -8.05 -10.20
CA GLU A 12 -11.07 -7.29 -11.41
C GLU A 12 -12.36 -7.81 -12.06
N ALA A 13 -12.54 -9.13 -12.15
CA ALA A 13 -13.79 -9.71 -12.65
C ALA A 13 -15.02 -9.32 -11.80
N ILE A 14 -14.87 -9.30 -10.47
CA ILE A 14 -15.94 -8.85 -9.56
C ILE A 14 -16.22 -7.36 -9.75
N GLN A 15 -15.18 -6.53 -9.88
CA GLN A 15 -15.34 -5.11 -10.16
C GLN A 15 -16.12 -4.86 -11.45
N ASP A 16 -15.79 -5.60 -12.51
CA ASP A 16 -16.49 -5.53 -13.79
C ASP A 16 -17.96 -5.92 -13.67
N PHE A 17 -18.27 -7.00 -12.96
CA PHE A 17 -19.64 -7.42 -12.66
C PHE A 17 -20.42 -6.34 -11.90
N LEU A 18 -19.81 -5.76 -10.85
CA LEU A 18 -20.45 -4.70 -10.06
C LEU A 18 -20.80 -3.48 -10.92
N MET A 19 -19.94 -3.09 -11.86
CA MET A 19 -20.15 -1.90 -12.68
C MET A 19 -21.06 -2.15 -13.87
N LYS A 20 -20.90 -3.28 -14.55
CA LYS A 20 -21.59 -3.57 -15.82
C LYS A 20 -22.97 -4.19 -15.61
N GLU A 21 -23.14 -4.97 -14.55
CA GLU A 21 -24.37 -5.74 -14.33
C GLU A 21 -25.15 -5.27 -13.10
N VAL A 22 -24.48 -5.00 -11.98
CA VAL A 22 -25.16 -4.66 -10.71
C VAL A 22 -25.58 -3.20 -10.62
N LEU A 23 -24.65 -2.26 -10.84
CA LEU A 23 -24.91 -0.82 -10.72
C LEU A 23 -26.10 -0.34 -11.59
N PRO A 24 -26.27 -0.81 -12.84
CA PRO A 24 -27.40 -0.41 -13.66
C PRO A 24 -28.78 -0.81 -13.10
N GLN A 25 -28.85 -1.78 -12.19
CA GLN A 25 -30.11 -2.21 -11.55
C GLN A 25 -30.55 -1.27 -10.42
N PHE A 26 -29.68 -0.34 -9.99
CA PHE A 26 -29.92 0.56 -8.86
C PHE A 26 -29.99 2.03 -9.25
N LYS A 27 -30.25 2.35 -10.52
CA LYS A 27 -30.28 3.74 -11.03
C LYS A 27 -31.17 4.69 -10.21
N ASP A 28 -32.29 4.20 -9.69
CA ASP A 28 -33.23 5.00 -8.88
C ASP A 28 -33.08 4.78 -7.37
N LYS A 29 -32.00 4.12 -6.93
CA LYS A 29 -31.74 3.75 -5.53
C LYS A 29 -30.39 4.26 -5.09
N ASP A 30 -30.32 5.56 -4.80
CA ASP A 30 -29.09 6.30 -4.46
C ASP A 30 -28.19 5.57 -3.44
N LEU A 31 -28.77 5.10 -2.33
CA LEU A 31 -28.01 4.42 -1.28
C LEU A 31 -27.36 3.10 -1.78
N LEU A 32 -28.05 2.33 -2.62
CA LEU A 32 -27.51 1.08 -3.16
C LEU A 32 -26.47 1.38 -4.25
N SER A 33 -26.73 2.35 -5.12
CA SER A 33 -25.75 2.82 -6.11
C SER A 33 -24.45 3.28 -5.45
N TYR A 34 -24.56 4.08 -4.39
CA TYR A 34 -23.42 4.51 -3.59
C TYR A 34 -22.65 3.32 -3.00
N LYS A 35 -23.33 2.38 -2.34
CA LYS A 35 -22.68 1.20 -1.76
C LYS A 35 -21.98 0.34 -2.81
N THR A 36 -22.55 0.19 -4.00
CA THR A 36 -21.90 -0.54 -5.11
C THR A 36 -20.61 0.15 -5.57
N LEU A 37 -20.64 1.48 -5.72
CA LEU A 37 -19.44 2.26 -6.09
C LEU A 37 -18.34 2.18 -5.01
N VAL A 38 -18.71 2.23 -3.74
CA VAL A 38 -17.77 2.07 -2.61
C VAL A 38 -17.15 0.67 -2.64
N SER A 39 -17.95 -0.38 -2.78
CA SER A 39 -17.45 -1.76 -2.89
C SER A 39 -16.52 -1.94 -4.08
N TRP A 40 -16.90 -1.40 -5.25
CA TRP A 40 -16.05 -1.41 -6.44
C TRP A 40 -14.71 -0.72 -6.17
N ASN A 41 -14.71 0.45 -5.52
CA ASN A 41 -13.48 1.17 -5.18
C ASN A 41 -12.59 0.38 -4.21
N MET A 42 -13.18 -0.20 -3.16
CA MET A 42 -12.46 -1.01 -2.16
C MET A 42 -11.75 -2.21 -2.80
N LEU A 43 -12.42 -2.92 -3.71
CA LEU A 43 -11.81 -4.03 -4.46
C LEU A 43 -10.59 -3.54 -5.27
N GLY A 44 -10.68 -2.35 -5.86
CA GLY A 44 -9.58 -1.76 -6.62
C GLY A 44 -8.39 -1.38 -5.75
N VAL A 45 -8.63 -0.91 -4.52
CA VAL A 45 -7.59 -0.67 -3.52
C VAL A 45 -6.87 -1.97 -3.18
N ILE A 46 -7.61 -3.04 -2.89
CA ILE A 46 -7.05 -4.36 -2.56
C ILE A 46 -6.22 -4.90 -3.74
N SER A 47 -6.72 -4.79 -4.98
CA SER A 47 -5.97 -5.23 -6.16
C SER A 47 -4.63 -4.49 -6.30
N ARG A 48 -4.59 -3.17 -6.07
CA ARG A 48 -3.34 -2.39 -6.09
C ARG A 48 -2.41 -2.77 -4.95
N GLU A 49 -2.95 -3.00 -3.75
CA GLU A 49 -2.16 -3.45 -2.61
C GLU A 49 -1.50 -4.81 -2.88
N ILE A 50 -2.20 -5.75 -3.52
CA ILE A 50 -1.62 -7.04 -3.90
C ILE A 50 -0.54 -6.87 -4.99
N ARG A 51 -0.78 -6.02 -6.01
CA ARG A 51 0.16 -5.82 -7.11
C ARG A 51 1.46 -5.12 -6.67
N SER A 52 1.35 -4.10 -5.84
CA SER A 52 2.47 -3.21 -5.51
C SER A 52 2.99 -3.38 -4.08
N GLY A 53 2.25 -4.04 -3.19
CA GLY A 53 2.55 -4.08 -1.77
C GLY A 53 3.90 -4.71 -1.43
N GLU A 54 4.27 -5.80 -2.10
CA GLU A 54 5.57 -6.45 -1.86
C GLU A 54 6.74 -5.60 -2.36
N GLU A 55 6.63 -5.01 -3.54
CA GLU A 55 7.67 -4.13 -4.10
C GLU A 55 7.87 -2.86 -3.26
N LEU A 56 6.77 -2.23 -2.82
CA LEU A 56 6.82 -1.06 -1.93
C LEU A 56 7.44 -1.41 -0.58
N LEU A 57 7.11 -2.58 -0.04
CA LEU A 57 7.67 -3.07 1.21
C LEU A 57 9.18 -3.35 1.11
N ASP A 58 9.63 -3.92 -0.01
CA ASP A 58 11.06 -4.14 -0.29
C ASP A 58 11.83 -2.81 -0.39
N LYS A 59 11.22 -1.79 -1.03
CA LYS A 59 11.77 -0.42 -1.07
C LYS A 59 11.84 0.20 0.33
N GLU A 60 10.79 0.07 1.13
CA GLU A 60 10.75 0.56 2.51
C GLU A 60 11.86 -0.10 3.36
N LEU A 61 11.97 -1.43 3.33
CA LEU A 61 13.01 -2.19 4.04
C LEU A 61 14.42 -1.78 3.60
N THR A 62 14.63 -1.52 2.30
CA THR A 62 15.91 -1.04 1.76
C THR A 62 16.27 0.36 2.27
N ARG A 63 15.28 1.26 2.44
CA ARG A 63 15.52 2.57 3.04
C ARG A 63 15.79 2.46 4.54
N LEU A 64 15.04 1.63 5.25
CA LEU A 64 15.20 1.38 6.69
C LEU A 64 16.56 0.78 7.03
N SER A 65 17.04 -0.20 6.26
CA SER A 65 18.36 -0.83 6.50
C SER A 65 19.49 0.19 6.42
N LYS A 66 19.43 1.14 5.47
CA LYS A 66 20.40 2.23 5.34
C LYS A 66 20.37 3.18 6.54
N LEU A 67 19.18 3.63 6.96
CA LEU A 67 19.02 4.55 8.09
C LEU A 67 19.45 3.94 9.42
N LEU A 68 19.12 2.66 9.64
CA LEU A 68 19.45 1.94 10.87
C LEU A 68 20.83 1.26 10.81
N LYS A 69 21.56 1.39 9.68
CA LYS A 69 22.87 0.76 9.45
C LYS A 69 22.86 -0.75 9.68
N LYS A 70 21.81 -1.43 9.20
CA LYS A 70 21.63 -2.88 9.31
C LYS A 70 22.07 -3.59 8.04
N GLU A 71 22.56 -4.81 8.20
CA GLU A 71 22.84 -5.68 7.07
C GLU A 71 21.54 -6.08 6.35
N VAL A 72 21.62 -6.16 5.03
CA VAL A 72 20.49 -6.50 4.18
C VAL A 72 20.36 -8.02 4.10
N SER A 73 19.50 -8.57 4.94
CA SER A 73 18.99 -9.92 4.81
C SER A 73 17.48 -9.85 4.93
N PHE A 74 16.79 -9.81 3.80
CA PHE A 74 15.33 -9.74 3.78
C PHE A 74 14.72 -11.15 3.78
N PRO A 75 13.67 -11.37 4.57
CA PRO A 75 13.01 -12.66 4.64
C PRO A 75 12.27 -12.98 3.33
N ALA A 76 12.00 -14.27 3.13
CA ALA A 76 11.44 -14.77 1.87
C ALA A 76 9.93 -14.55 1.76
N THR A 77 9.21 -14.49 2.88
CA THR A 77 7.75 -14.38 2.87
C THR A 77 7.27 -12.95 3.11
N LEU A 78 6.13 -12.60 2.50
CA LEU A 78 5.51 -11.29 2.66
C LEU A 78 5.20 -10.95 4.12
N ASP A 79 4.72 -11.92 4.90
CA ASP A 79 4.37 -11.70 6.31
C ASP A 79 5.60 -11.44 7.18
N GLU A 80 6.70 -12.16 6.93
CA GLU A 80 7.96 -11.88 7.61
C GLU A 80 8.52 -10.51 7.23
N LYS A 81 8.43 -10.11 5.95
CA LYS A 81 8.81 -8.76 5.50
C LYS A 81 7.99 -7.68 6.22
N LYS A 82 6.67 -7.88 6.36
CA LYS A 82 5.78 -6.95 7.08
C LYS A 82 6.17 -6.84 8.55
N ASN A 83 6.44 -7.97 9.20
CA ASN A 83 6.89 -8.00 10.59
C ASN A 83 8.23 -7.27 10.77
N LEU A 84 9.19 -7.53 9.88
CA LEU A 84 10.49 -6.87 9.91
C LEU A 84 10.36 -5.34 9.75
N ALA A 85 9.56 -4.89 8.77
CA ALA A 85 9.31 -3.48 8.54
C ALA A 85 8.66 -2.82 9.76
N ASN A 86 7.71 -3.49 10.42
CA ASN A 86 7.10 -2.99 11.66
C ASN A 86 8.14 -2.82 12.77
N VAL A 87 8.98 -3.83 13.00
CA VAL A 87 10.04 -3.77 14.03
C VAL A 87 11.02 -2.63 13.75
N TRP A 88 11.48 -2.50 12.51
CA TRP A 88 12.43 -1.44 12.12
C TRP A 88 11.81 -0.05 12.15
N ASN A 89 10.52 0.09 11.83
CA ASN A 89 9.81 1.36 12.00
C ASN A 89 9.70 1.77 13.47
N PHE A 90 9.48 0.82 14.40
CA PHE A 90 9.50 1.12 15.83
C PHE A 90 10.88 1.57 16.30
N GLU A 91 11.94 0.90 15.85
CA GLU A 91 13.31 1.30 16.17
C GLU A 91 13.66 2.67 15.60
N LEU A 92 13.27 2.96 14.35
CA LEU A 92 13.46 4.27 13.73
C LEU A 92 12.73 5.36 14.51
N ARG A 93 11.48 5.10 14.92
CA ARG A 93 10.71 6.03 15.76
C ARG A 93 11.43 6.35 17.06
N ASP A 94 11.96 5.33 17.73
CA ASP A 94 12.63 5.49 19.01
C ASP A 94 13.94 6.26 18.84
N LYS A 95 14.72 5.94 17.80
CA LYS A 95 15.91 6.71 17.39
C LYS A 95 15.60 8.18 17.11
N ILE A 96 14.55 8.47 16.32
CA ILE A 96 14.13 9.85 16.02
C ILE A 96 13.80 10.62 17.31
N ARG A 97 13.13 9.98 18.26
CA ARG A 97 12.76 10.60 19.54
C ARG A 97 13.97 10.82 20.46
N GLU A 98 14.84 9.83 20.59
CA GLU A 98 16.02 9.88 21.46
C GLU A 98 17.06 10.88 20.97
N GLU A 99 17.35 10.86 19.67
CA GLU A 99 18.33 11.76 19.04
C GLU A 99 17.73 13.14 18.70
N LYS A 100 16.44 13.36 18.98
CA LYS A 100 15.68 14.59 18.68
C LYS A 100 15.81 15.03 17.22
N LEU A 101 15.76 14.06 16.31
CA LEU A 101 15.86 14.31 14.88
C LEU A 101 14.66 15.12 14.40
N SER A 102 14.91 16.05 13.48
CA SER A 102 13.92 16.99 12.96
C SER A 102 13.87 16.95 11.43
N ILE A 103 13.09 17.87 10.84
CA ILE A 103 13.02 18.04 9.39
C ILE A 103 14.38 18.43 8.76
N GLU A 104 15.30 18.96 9.56
CA GLU A 104 16.68 19.26 9.14
C GLU A 104 17.48 17.98 8.84
N ASN A 105 17.09 16.86 9.45
CA ASN A 105 17.66 15.53 9.15
C ASN A 105 16.98 14.94 7.91
N SER A 106 17.38 15.47 6.75
CA SER A 106 16.72 15.22 5.46
C SER A 106 16.55 13.75 5.11
N GLU A 107 17.50 12.87 5.48
CA GLU A 107 17.40 11.43 5.20
C GLU A 107 16.22 10.76 5.92
N TYR A 108 15.96 11.11 7.19
CA TYR A 108 14.86 10.56 7.99
C TYR A 108 13.53 11.14 7.52
N TRP A 109 13.51 12.46 7.28
CA TRP A 109 12.31 13.14 6.76
C TRP A 109 11.90 12.58 5.39
N ASN A 110 12.86 12.43 4.47
CA ASN A 110 12.61 11.89 3.14
C ASN A 110 12.07 10.46 3.22
N HIS A 111 12.61 9.61 4.10
CA HIS A 111 12.08 8.28 4.31
C HIS A 111 10.62 8.28 4.79
N VAL A 112 10.30 9.05 5.83
CA VAL A 112 8.93 9.12 6.37
C VAL A 112 7.96 9.66 5.31
N LYS A 113 8.34 10.74 4.61
CA LYS A 113 7.53 11.33 3.55
C LYS A 113 7.28 10.32 2.42
N GLU A 114 8.31 9.62 1.98
CA GLU A 114 8.21 8.66 0.88
C GLU A 114 7.35 7.45 1.25
N THR A 115 7.55 6.86 2.42
CA THR A 115 6.73 5.74 2.91
C THR A 115 5.26 6.13 3.04
N VAL A 116 4.96 7.36 3.48
CA VAL A 116 3.57 7.86 3.52
C VAL A 116 3.01 8.04 2.10
N ARG A 117 3.78 8.64 1.19
CA ARG A 117 3.39 8.83 -0.22
C ARG A 117 3.00 7.50 -0.88
N GLU A 118 3.88 6.51 -0.79
CA GLU A 118 3.66 5.16 -1.34
C GLU A 118 2.38 4.51 -0.76
N LYS A 119 2.15 4.61 0.56
CA LYS A 119 0.93 4.09 1.19
C LYS A 119 -0.33 4.80 0.72
N VAL A 120 -0.27 6.11 0.54
CA VAL A 120 -1.42 6.89 0.05
C VAL A 120 -1.70 6.58 -1.42
N GLU A 121 -0.69 6.46 -2.27
CA GLU A 121 -0.85 6.13 -3.70
C GLU A 121 -1.60 4.80 -3.93
N VAL A 122 -1.41 3.80 -3.07
CA VAL A 122 -2.18 2.53 -3.11
C VAL A 122 -3.67 2.77 -2.89
N THR A 123 -4.02 3.56 -1.86
CA THR A 123 -5.42 3.85 -1.50
C THR A 123 -6.07 4.86 -2.44
N ASN A 124 -5.30 5.83 -2.94
CA ASN A 124 -5.75 6.90 -3.81
C ASN A 124 -4.81 7.02 -5.02
N PRO A 125 -5.15 6.38 -6.15
CA PRO A 125 -4.29 6.38 -7.34
C PRO A 125 -4.16 7.76 -8.01
N ARG A 126 -4.98 8.74 -7.63
CA ARG A 126 -4.87 10.13 -8.12
C ARG A 126 -3.91 10.97 -7.27
N PHE A 127 -3.28 10.38 -6.25
CA PHE A 127 -2.37 11.08 -5.34
C PHE A 127 -0.98 11.38 -5.95
N THR A 128 -0.82 11.33 -7.28
CA THR A 128 0.36 11.91 -7.94
C THR A 128 0.39 13.39 -7.64
N THR A 129 1.21 13.78 -6.66
CA THR A 129 1.47 15.18 -6.34
C THR A 129 2.18 15.78 -7.54
N GLU A 130 1.66 16.91 -8.04
CA GLU A 130 2.37 17.75 -8.99
C GLU A 130 3.80 17.99 -8.46
N SER A 131 4.75 17.89 -9.39
CA SER A 131 6.20 17.85 -9.16
C SER A 131 6.75 19.08 -8.45
#